data_AF-A0A6M3IGU6-F1
#
_entry.id   AF-A0A6M3IGU6-F1
#
_cell.length_a   1.000
_cell.length_b   1.000
_cell.length_c   1.000
_cell.angle_alpha   90.00
_cell.angle_beta   90.00
_cell.angle_gamma   90.00
#
_symmetry.space_group_name_H-M   'P 1'
#
loop_
_entity.id
_entity.type
_entity.pdbx_description
1 polymer ?
#
loop_
_entity_poly.entity_id
_entity_poly.type
_entity_poly.pdbx_seq_one_letter_code
_entity_poly.pdbx_strand_id
1 'polypeptide(L)' 'MLGKFKSLGLARSFSCRTIPMSAVVLGDDGLFWVVTIGKMETLLRGGYELAA' A
#
# COMPACT_ATOMS: atom_id res chain seq x y z
N MET A 1 -1.39 3.89 8.35
CA MET A 1 -1.38 4.12 6.89
C MET A 1 -0.32 5.15 6.64
N LEU A 2 0.62 4.90 5.72
CA LEU A 2 1.81 5.73 5.52
C LEU A 2 1.59 6.79 4.43
N GLY A 3 0.81 6.48 3.40
CA GLY A 3 0.45 7.45 2.36
C GLY A 3 -0.57 6.90 1.35
N LYS A 4 -1.21 7.80 0.60
CA LYS A 4 -2.11 7.49 -0.52
C LYS A 4 -1.60 8.17 -1.78
N PHE A 5 -1.64 7.46 -2.90
CA PHE A 5 -1.11 7.94 -4.17
C PHE A 5 -2.06 7.60 -5.32
N LYS A 6 -2.11 8.48 -6.32
CA LYS A 6 -2.91 8.28 -7.54
C LYS A 6 -2.22 7.38 -8.56
N SER A 7 -0.93 7.07 -8.37
CA SER A 7 -0.13 6.28 -9.29
C SER A 7 0.71 5.27 -8.52
N LEU A 8 0.74 4.03 -9.03
CA LEU A 8 1.54 2.94 -8.49
C LEU A 8 3.03 3.30 -8.45
N GLY A 9 3.52 4.01 -9.47
CA GLY A 9 4.93 4.43 -9.54
C GLY A 9 5.32 5.34 -8.37
N LEU A 10 4.44 6.28 -8.00
CA LEU A 10 4.64 7.16 -6.85
C LEU A 10 4.58 6.37 -5.53
N ALA A 11 3.60 5.46 -5.40
CA ALA A 11 3.46 4.63 -4.21
C ALA A 11 4.68 3.73 -3.99
N ARG A 12 5.19 3.09 -5.07
CA ARG A 12 6.42 2.29 -5.03
C ARG A 12 7.63 3.13 -4.68
N SER A 13 7.83 4.26 -5.34
CA SER A 13 8.97 5.14 -5.03
C SER A 13 8.93 5.64 -3.59
N PHE A 14 7.75 5.88 -3.02
CA PHE A 14 7.60 6.27 -1.62
C PHE A 14 7.86 5.09 -0.67
N SER A 15 7.30 3.91 -0.96
CA SER A 15 7.50 2.69 -0.18
C SER A 15 8.97 2.28 -0.13
N CYS A 16 9.69 2.34 -1.26
CA CYS A 16 11.13 2.05 -1.33
C CYS A 16 12.00 3.02 -0.51
N ARG A 17 11.54 4.26 -0.28
CA ARG A 17 12.31 5.31 0.42
C ARG A 17 11.97 5.46 1.89
N THR A 18 10.85 4.90 2.34
CA THR A 18 10.39 5.05 3.72
C THR A 18 10.84 3.88 4.57
N ILE A 19 10.01 2.84 4.70
CA ILE A 19 10.24 1.75 5.64
C ILE A 19 10.29 0.44 4.86
N PRO A 20 11.35 -0.39 5.01
CA PRO A 20 11.48 -1.66 4.30
C PRO A 20 10.33 -2.63 4.57
N MET A 21 9.63 -2.49 5.70
CA MET A 21 8.41 -3.23 6.04
C MET A 21 7.13 -2.47 5.65
N SER A 22 7.05 -2.03 4.39
CA SER A 22 5.84 -1.44 3.81
C SER A 22 5.39 -2.17 2.56
N ALA A 23 4.08 -2.12 2.28
CA ALA A 23 3.44 -2.73 1.14
C ALA A 23 2.49 -1.73 0.46
N VAL A 24 2.31 -1.89 -0.85
CA VAL A 24 1.36 -1.12 -1.65
C VAL A 24 0.11 -1.95 -1.86
N VAL A 25 -1.04 -1.41 -1.47
CA VAL A 25 -2.36 -2.06 -1.57
C VAL A 25 -3.23 -1.22 -2.50
N LEU A 26 -4.03 -1.86 -3.35
CA LEU A 26 -5.05 -1.15 -4.14
C LEU A 26 -6.28 -0.91 -3.26
N GLY A 27 -6.60 0.35 -3.02
CA GLY A 27 -7.78 0.75 -2.28
C GLY A 27 -9.04 0.70 -3.13
N ASP A 28 -10.19 0.52 -2.48
CA ASP A 28 -11.53 0.57 -3.08
C ASP A 28 -11.84 1.96 -3.68
N ASP A 29 -11.12 2.99 -3.26
CA ASP A 29 -11.16 4.35 -3.80
C ASP A 29 -10.36 4.52 -5.12
N GLY A 30 -9.83 3.43 -5.69
CA GLY A 30 -8.99 3.46 -6.89
C GLY A 30 -7.62 4.11 -6.68
N LEU A 31 -7.20 4.27 -5.42
CA LEU A 31 -5.91 4.83 -5.04
C LEU A 31 -4.96 3.76 -4.51
N PHE A 32 -3.66 4.00 -4.65
CA PHE A 32 -2.61 3.13 -4.14
C PHE A 32 -2.22 3.54 -2.72
N TRP A 33 -2.40 2.62 -1.78
CA TRP A 33 -2.21 2.83 -0.36
C TRP A 33 -0.89 2.21 0.08
N VAL A 34 0.02 3.01 0.62
CA VAL A 34 1.23 2.49 1.26
C VAL A 34 0.93 2.24 2.73
N VAL A 35 1.05 0.99 3.15
CA VAL A 35 0.74 0.53 4.51
C VAL A 35 1.91 -0.26 5.08
N THR A 36 1.97 -0.38 6.41
CA THR A 36 2.94 -1.27 7.06
C THR A 36 2.49 -2.73 6.93
N ILE A 37 3.43 -3.67 7.03
CA ILE A 37 3.12 -5.12 6.95
C ILE A 37 2.03 -5.55 7.94
N GLY A 38 2.10 -5.10 9.20
CA GLY A 38 1.07 -5.46 10.19
C GLY A 38 -0.35 -4.98 9.81
N LYS A 39 -0.47 -3.87 9.05
CA LYS A 39 -1.77 -3.39 8.55
C LYS A 39 -2.16 -4.04 7.22
N MET A 40 -1.17 -4.44 6.42
CA MET A 40 -1.36 -5.24 5.21
C MET A 40 -2.06 -6.56 5.52
N GLU A 41 -1.65 -7.29 6.58
CA GLU A 41 -2.30 -8.55 6.95
C GLU A 41 -3.80 -8.38 7.25
N THR A 42 -4.17 -7.32 7.97
CA THR A 42 -5.59 -7.01 8.25
C THR A 42 -6.35 -6.66 6.98
N LEU A 43 -5.72 -5.92 6.05
CA LEU A 43 -6.33 -5.54 4.77
C LEU A 43 -6.51 -6.76 3.84
N LEU A 44 -5.54 -7.67 3.80
CA LEU A 44 -5.65 -8.92 3.04
C LEU A 44 -6.79 -9.80 3.55
N ARG A 45 -6.94 -9.92 4.87
CA ARG A 45 -8.09 -10.61 5.48
C ARG A 45 -9.42 -9.94 5.17
N GLY A 46 -9.40 -8.62 4.94
CA GLY A 46 -10.55 -7.84 4.50
C GLY A 46 -10.84 -7.94 3.00
N GLY A 47 -10.06 -8.72 2.23
CA GLY A 47 -10.25 -8.91 0.79
C GLY A 47 -9.57 -7.87 -0.10
N TYR A 48 -8.70 -7.00 0.45
CA TYR A 48 -7.95 -6.04 -0.35
C TYR A 48 -6.75 -6.69 -1.02
N GLU A 49 -6.45 -6.24 -2.25
CA GLU A 49 -5.39 -6.81 -3.07
C GLU A 49 -4.08 -6.02 -2.98
N LEU A 50 -2.96 -6.73 -3.05
CA LEU A 50 -1.65 -6.11 -3.19
C LEU A 50 -1.50 -5.56 -4.60
N ALA A 51 -1.02 -4.32 -4.70
CA ALA A 51 -0.67 -3.75 -5.99
C ALA A 51 0.68 -4.33 -6.46
N ALA A 52 0.61 -5.30 -7.38
CA ALA A 52 1.75 -5.98 -8.00
C ALA A 52 2.42 -5.18 -9.11
#